data_AF-A0A3S4T524-F1
#
_entry.id   AF-A0A3S4T524-F1
#
_cell.length_a   1.000
_cell.length_b   1.000
_cell.length_c   1.000
_cell.angle_alpha   90.00
_cell.angle_beta   90.00
_cell.angle_gamma   90.00
#
_symmetry.space_group_name_H-M   'P 1'
#
loop_
_entity.id
_entity.type
_entity.pdbx_description
1 polymer ?
#
loop_
_entity_poly.entity_id
_entity_poly.type
_entity_poly.pdbx_seq_one_letter_code
_entity_poly.pdbx_strand_id
1 'polypeptide(L)' 'MKIKRCPACGGRINIYYDHEPGDEVYCEDCEKEFQLLRVDPVVLEAFDHDEEFYFEEDEY' A
#
# COMPACT_ATOMS: atom_id res chain seq x y z
N MET A 1 12.11 4.15 -12.16
CA MET A 1 12.01 2.80 -11.62
C MET A 1 12.90 2.70 -10.38
N LYS A 2 12.28 2.70 -9.21
CA LYS A 2 12.89 2.28 -7.94
C LYS A 2 12.24 0.95 -7.54
N ILE A 3 13.01 0.08 -6.90
CA ILE A 3 12.51 -1.21 -6.39
C ILE A 3 12.49 -1.15 -4.86
N LYS A 4 11.33 -1.44 -4.27
CA LYS A 4 11.16 -1.59 -2.81
C LYS A 4 10.87 -3.06 -2.50
N ARG A 5 11.31 -3.52 -1.33
CA ARG A 5 10.92 -4.84 -0.81
C ARG A 5 9.52 -4.76 -0.21
N CYS A 6 8.66 -5.70 -0.55
CA CYS A 6 7.35 -5.84 0.05
C CYS A 6 7.50 -6.14 1.55
N PRO A 7 6.87 -5.36 2.44
CA PRO A 7 6.94 -5.60 3.88
C PRO A 7 6.16 -6.86 4.32
N ALA A 8 5.21 -7.35 3.52
CA ALA A 8 4.39 -8.51 3.86
C ALA A 8 5.07 -9.85 3.51
N CYS A 9 5.59 -10.00 2.29
CA CYS A 9 6.15 -11.26 1.80
C CYS A 9 7.66 -11.21 1.51
N GLY A 10 8.28 -10.03 1.53
CA GLY A 10 9.68 -9.83 1.13
C GLY A 10 9.91 -9.76 -0.39
N GLY A 11 8.84 -9.84 -1.18
CA GLY A 11 8.84 -9.74 -2.64
C GLY A 11 9.19 -8.35 -3.19
N ARG A 12 8.93 -8.12 -4.47
CA ARG A 12 9.28 -6.88 -5.18
C ARG A 12 8.06 -5.99 -5.40
N ILE A 13 8.25 -4.69 -5.17
CA ILE A 13 7.31 -3.62 -5.52
C ILE A 13 8.05 -2.65 -6.43
N ASN A 14 7.54 -2.47 -7.65
CA ASN A 14 8.10 -1.58 -8.65
C ASN A 14 7.45 -0.20 -8.55
N ILE A 15 8.25 0.84 -8.26
CA ILE A 15 7.81 2.24 -8.25
C ILE A 15 8.30 2.91 -9.53
N TYR A 16 7.39 3.27 -10.42
CA TYR A 16 7.71 3.96 -11.67
C TYR A 16 7.94 5.46 -11.45
N TYR A 17 8.43 6.17 -12.47
CA TYR A 17 8.81 7.60 -12.32
C TYR A 17 7.61 8.54 -12.36
N ASP A 18 6.53 8.06 -12.97
CA ASP A 18 5.22 8.68 -13.06
C ASP A 18 4.38 8.50 -11.79
N HIS A 19 4.82 7.65 -10.84
CA HIS A 19 4.12 7.49 -9.58
C HIS A 19 4.31 8.69 -8.65
N GLU A 20 3.22 9.17 -8.08
CA GLU A 20 3.14 10.28 -7.14
C GLU A 20 2.66 9.82 -5.76
N PRO A 21 2.93 10.58 -4.68
CA PRO A 21 2.33 10.32 -3.38
C PRO A 21 0.80 10.28 -3.47
N GLY A 22 0.19 9.20 -2.98
CA GLY A 22 -1.23 8.90 -3.09
C GLY A 22 -1.54 7.73 -4.02
N ASP A 23 -0.64 7.40 -4.94
CA ASP A 23 -0.83 6.32 -5.92
C ASP A 23 -0.82 4.93 -5.26
N GLU A 24 -1.57 4.02 -5.86
CA GLU A 24 -1.62 2.61 -5.47
C GLU A 24 -0.56 1.80 -6.22
N VAL A 25 0.19 1.00 -5.47
CA VAL A 25 1.21 0.09 -5.99
C VAL A 25 1.03 -1.27 -5.36
N TYR A 26 1.32 -2.34 -6.10
CA TYR A 26 1.15 -3.71 -5.61
C TYR A 26 2.47 -4.49 -5.64
N CYS A 27 2.53 -5.54 -4.84
CA CYS A 27 3.62 -6.50 -4.89
C CYS A 27 3.39 -7.52 -6.01
N GLU A 28 4.38 -7.73 -6.87
CA GLU A 28 4.28 -8.71 -7.97
C GLU A 28 4.29 -10.17 -7.50
N ASP A 29 4.70 -10.44 -6.26
CA ASP A 29 4.83 -11.79 -5.72
C ASP A 29 3.60 -12.24 -4.90
N CYS A 30 3.04 -11.36 -4.07
CA CYS A 30 1.90 -11.68 -3.20
C CYS A 30 0.63 -10.90 -3.51
N GLU A 31 0.67 -10.07 -4.56
CA GLU A 31 -0.47 -9.27 -5.06
C GLU A 31 -1.08 -8.31 -4.01
N LYS A 32 -0.38 -8.07 -2.88
CA LYS A 32 -0.84 -7.13 -1.85
C LYS A 32 -0.66 -5.70 -2.34
N GLU A 33 -1.69 -4.89 -2.11
CA GLU A 33 -1.77 -3.48 -2.49
C GLU A 33 -1.26 -2.58 -1.36
N PHE A 34 -0.63 -1.47 -1.76
CA PHE A 34 -0.03 -0.49 -0.88
C PHE A 34 -0.26 0.92 -1.43
N GLN A 35 -0.48 1.88 -0.54
CA GLN A 35 -0.49 3.28 -0.89
C GLN A 35 0.92 3.86 -0.81
N LEU A 36 1.33 4.58 -1.85
CA LEU A 36 2.59 5.30 -1.90
C LEU A 36 2.48 6.62 -1.14
N LEU A 37 2.99 6.68 0.08
CA LEU A 37 2.95 7.93 0.87
C LEU A 37 4.04 8.93 0.46
N ARG A 38 5.18 8.43 -0.06
CA ARG A 38 6.32 9.27 -0.44
C ARG A 38 7.25 8.52 -1.39
N VAL A 39 7.88 9.22 -2.34
CA VAL A 39 8.79 8.65 -3.36
C VAL A 39 10.29 8.78 -3.04
N ASP A 40 10.68 9.69 -2.14
CA ASP A 40 12.06 9.86 -1.71
C ASP A 40 12.19 10.33 -0.24
N PRO A 41 12.49 9.43 0.72
CA PRO A 41 12.59 7.98 0.55
C PRO A 41 11.24 7.34 0.23
N VAL A 42 11.25 6.15 -0.38
CA VAL A 42 10.02 5.39 -0.67
C VAL A 42 9.40 4.89 0.64
N VAL A 43 8.21 5.42 0.94
CA VAL A 43 7.36 5.04 2.08
C VAL A 43 6.04 4.50 1.53
N LEU A 44 5.67 3.31 2.00
CA LEU A 44 4.47 2.60 1.59
C LEU A 44 3.64 2.30 2.84
N GLU A 45 2.33 2.43 2.73
CA GLU A 45 1.36 1.98 3.72
C GLU A 45 0.54 0.83 3.12
N ALA A 46 0.34 -0.24 3.88
CA ALA A 46 -0.50 -1.34 3.41
C ALA A 46 -1.95 -0.91 3.49
N PHE A 47 -2.74 -1.23 2.46
CA PHE A 47 -4.19 -1.27 2.63
C PHE A 47 -4.50 -2.50 3.48
N ASP A 48 -4.33 -2.38 4.80
CA ASP A 48 -4.96 -3.33 5.69
C ASP A 48 -6.45 -2.98 5.66
N HIS A 49 -7.21 -3.82 4.95
CA HIS A 49 -8.67 -3.85 4.98
C HIS A 49 -9.18 -4.32 6.37
N ASP A 50 -8.50 -3.91 7.44
CA ASP A 50 -8.88 -4.06 8.84
C ASP A 50 -9.44 -2.71 9.35
N GLU A 51 -10.04 -1.89 8.48
CA GLU A 51 -11.24 -1.17 8.91
C GLU A 51 -12.31 -2.26 9.13
N GLU A 52 -12.24 -2.89 10.31
CA GLU A 52 -13.45 -3.24 11.04
C GLU A 52 -14.31 -1.98 10.99
N PHE A 53 -15.21 -1.91 10.00
CA PHE A 53 -16.34 -1.03 10.02
C PHE A 53 -17.08 -1.40 11.31
N TYR A 54 -16.74 -0.73 12.41
CA TYR A 54 -17.64 -0.59 13.53
C TYR A 54 -18.82 0.21 12.97
N PHE A 55 -19.76 -0.51 12.38
CA PHE A 55 -21.14 -0.06 12.37
C PHE A 55 -21.50 0.06 13.85
N GLU A 56 -21.30 1.24 14.45
CA GLU A 56 -22.15 1.65 15.56
C GLU A 56 -23.55 1.75 14.92
N GLU A 57 -24.25 0.62 14.98
CA GLU A 57 -25.70 0.54 14.84
C GLU A 57 -26.25 1.33 16.04
N ASP A 58 -26.22 2.67 15.95
CA ASP A 58 -26.97 3.53 16.86
C ASP A 58 -28.45 3.35 16.53
N GLU A 59 -28.96 2.25 17.07
CA GLU A 59 -30.34 1.96 17.37
C GLU A 59 -30.85 3.03 18.35
N TYR A 60 -31.52 4.09 17.87
CA TYR A 60 -32.71 4.69 18.51
C TYR A 60 -33.42 5.78 17.69
#